data_AF-A0A561B270-F1
#
_entry.id   AF-A0A561B270-F1
#
_cell.length_a   1.000
_cell.length_b   1.000
_cell.length_c   1.000
_cell.angle_alpha   90.00
_cell.angle_beta   90.00
_cell.angle_gamma   90.00
#
_symmetry.space_group_name_H-M   'P 1'
#
loop_
_entity.id
_entity.type
_entity.pdbx_description
1 polymer ?
#
loop_
_entity_poly.entity_id
_entity_poly.type
_entity_poly.pdbx_seq_one_letter_code
_entity_poly.pdbx_strand_id
1 'polypeptide(L)' 'MSLPNPIESVLVENRVFPPDARASAGARISGMAAYEA' A
#
# COMPACT_ATOMS: atom_id res chain seq x y z
N MET A 1 32.15 -17.43 9.38
CA MET A 1 30.82 -17.57 8.76
C MET A 1 29.90 -16.50 9.33
N SER A 2 29.24 -15.70 8.49
CA SER A 2 28.16 -14.81 8.94
C SER A 2 26.90 -15.64 9.13
N LEU A 3 26.28 -15.57 10.30
CA LEU A 3 24.97 -16.18 10.53
C LEU A 3 23.91 -15.46 9.68
N PRO A 4 22.87 -16.15 9.20
CA PRO A 4 21.75 -15.51 8.51
C PRO A 4 21.03 -14.60 9.51
N ASN A 5 20.78 -13.34 9.10
CA ASN A 5 19.95 -12.45 9.89
C ASN A 5 18.56 -13.07 10.03
N PRO A 6 18.01 -13.19 11.25
CA PRO A 6 16.65 -13.70 11.44
C PRO A 6 15.65 -12.79 10.70
N ILE A 7 14.61 -13.38 10.12
CA ILE A 7 13.52 -12.61 9.53
C ILE A 7 12.71 -12.00 10.67
N GLU A 8 12.68 -10.68 10.75
CA GLU A 8 11.91 -9.92 11.75
C GLU A 8 10.58 -9.47 11.15
N SER A 9 9.46 -9.85 11.78
CA SER A 9 8.13 -9.36 11.43
C SER A 9 7.84 -8.10 12.23
N VAL A 10 7.70 -6.95 11.54
CA VAL A 10 7.35 -5.67 12.15
C VAL A 10 5.94 -5.27 11.73
N LEU A 11 5.05 -5.10 12.70
CA LEU A 11 3.73 -4.49 12.45
C LEU A 11 3.95 -3.02 12.13
N VAL A 12 3.52 -2.59 10.94
CA VAL A 12 3.50 -1.18 10.55
C VAL A 12 2.06 -0.79 10.30
N GLU A 13 1.42 -0.25 11.33
CA GLU A 13 -0.02 0.09 11.32
C GLU A 13 -0.38 1.09 10.22
N ASN A 14 0.57 1.95 9.83
CA ASN A 14 0.37 3.00 8.83
C ASN A 14 0.88 2.64 7.43
N ARG A 15 1.19 1.36 7.17
CA ARG A 15 1.69 0.96 5.85
C ARG A 15 0.55 0.89 4.84
N VAL A 16 0.36 1.97 4.09
CA VAL A 16 -0.59 2.04 2.98
C VAL A 16 0.09 1.55 1.70
N PHE A 17 -0.57 0.65 0.99
CA PHE A 17 -0.18 0.25 -0.36
C PHE A 17 -1.11 0.94 -1.34
N PRO A 18 -0.66 2.02 -2.01
CA PRO A 18 -1.51 2.69 -2.99
C PRO A 18 -1.82 1.75 -4.16
N PRO A 19 -2.96 1.95 -4.84
CA PRO A 19 -3.26 1.23 -6.07
C PRO A 19 -2.16 1.47 -7.11
N ASP A 20 -1.93 0.47 -7.96
CA ASP A 20 -1.02 0.64 -9.09
C ASP A 20 -1.62 1.60 -10.14
N ALA A 21 -0.80 1.97 -11.15
CA ALA A 21 -1.23 2.92 -12.16
C ALA A 21 -2.46 2.44 -12.96
N ARG A 22 -2.59 1.13 -13.16
CA ARG A 22 -3.72 0.52 -13.89
C ARG A 22 -5.01 0.61 -13.09
N ALA A 23 -4.97 0.25 -11.81
CA ALA A 23 -6.12 0.36 -10.92
C ALA A 23 -6.56 1.82 -10.75
N SER A 24 -5.60 2.74 -10.66
CA SER A 24 -5.88 4.19 -10.56
C SER A 24 -6.55 4.74 -11.82
N ALA A 25 -6.08 4.38 -13.01
CA ALA A 25 -6.63 4.88 -14.28
C ALA A 25 -8.02 4.31 -14.62
N GLY A 26 -8.31 3.07 -14.21
CA GLY A 26 -9.60 2.41 -14.43
C GLY A 26 -10.65 2.68 -13.34
N ALA A 27 -10.30 3.46 -12.31
CA ALA A 27 -11.19 3.71 -11.17
C ALA A 27 -12.39 4.57 -11.59
N ARG A 28 -13.59 4.16 -11.15
CA ARG A 28 -14.83 4.93 -11.36
C ARG A 28 -14.89 6.21 -10.53
N ILE A 29 -14.21 6.20 -9.38
CA ILE A 29 -14.09 7.33 -8.46
C ILE A 29 -12.59 7.59 -8.33
N SER A 30 -12.18 8.83 -8.60
CA SER A 30 -10.76 9.22 -8.68
C SER A 30 -10.03 9.27 -7.33
N GLY A 31 -10.76 9.09 -6.22
CA GLY A 31 -10.22 9.05 -4.87
C GLY A 31 -11.29 9.40 -3.83
N MET A 32 -10.88 9.45 -2.56
CA MET A 32 -11.82 9.73 -1.46
C MET A 32 -12.52 11.09 -1.59
N ALA A 33 -11.80 12.13 -2.04
CA ALA A 33 -12.40 13.45 -2.27
C ALA A 33 -13.55 13.43 -3.29
N ALA A 34 -13.50 12.53 -4.28
CA ALA A 34 -14.57 12.36 -5.26
C ALA A 34 -15.71 11.44 -4.77
N TYR A 35 -15.49 10.68 -3.70
CA TYR A 35 -16.52 9.88 -3.05
C TYR A 35 -17.40 10.72 -2.10
N GLU A 36 -16.81 11.74 -1.47
CA GLU A 36 -17.47 12.59 -0.48
C GLU A 36 -18.29 13.74 -1.07
N ALA A 37 -18.17 13.99 -2.37
CA ALA A 37 -18.89 15.03 -3.12
C ALA A 37 -20.31 14.59 -3.50
#